data_AF-A0A1F1UEK5-F1
#
_entry.id   AF-A0A1F1UEK5-F1
#
_cell.length_a   1.000
_cell.length_b   1.000
_cell.length_c   1.000
_cell.angle_alpha   90.00
_cell.angle_beta   90.00
_cell.angle_gamma   90.00
#
_symmetry.space_group_name_H-M   'P 1'
#
loop_
_entity.id
_entity.type
_entity.pdbx_description
1 polymer ?
#
loop_
_entity_poly.entity_id
_entity_poly.type
_entity_poly.pdbx_seq_one_letter_code
_entity_poly.pdbx_strand_id
1 'polypeptide(L)'
;MNAIQSYIENMFNALPDSREVRRARSELLQMCEDRYTELRNSGASDNEAVGKVITQFGNLDELADELGIRTEFETSRESSVHLSKVDAENFLRQRRRTARFVAVGVFLILLGCGFIATFGIANDSPRGAFFTNTGPLSPLSVGLAGLFVSVAIGVALFFVSGSSRNGVSLNEFDSVDLEPNVLLAYEREKKQRSTRTSFLMGAGVALIILAVAAMAICGAEADASTTPERFHQVGLMILFPLTGIGVGFLTIGGIERSAYNQLTSTRDYAPEKLEARRKIDRIAGSYWCFATLVFLVWAFAFDAWSTAWVIWPIAGVLFGLIAALISSRAEVKVEPR
;
A
#
# COMPACT_ATOMS: atom_id res chain seq x y z
N MET A 1 -9.93 14.78 34.01
CA MET A 1 -11.00 14.27 33.12
C MET A 1 -10.44 13.74 31.78
N ASN A 2 -9.74 14.55 30.97
CA ASN A 2 -9.19 14.11 29.67
C ASN A 2 -8.23 12.90 29.72
N ALA A 3 -7.49 12.72 30.82
CA ALA A 3 -6.54 11.60 30.94
C ALA A 3 -7.22 10.23 31.08
N ILE A 4 -8.33 10.14 31.84
CA ILE A 4 -9.08 8.89 32.03
C ILE A 4 -9.79 8.50 30.72
N GLN A 5 -10.42 9.48 30.05
CA GLN A 5 -11.02 9.27 28.74
C GLN A 5 -9.99 8.78 27.71
N SER A 6 -8.82 9.44 27.64
CA SER A 6 -7.76 9.03 26.70
C SER A 6 -7.21 7.63 27.01
N TYR A 7 -7.11 7.25 28.29
CA TYR A 7 -6.73 5.90 28.69
C TYR A 7 -7.77 4.86 28.24
N ILE A 8 -9.06 5.09 28.49
CA ILE A 8 -10.14 4.17 28.07
C ILE A 8 -10.21 4.09 26.54
N GLU A 9 -10.05 5.21 25.84
CA GLU A 9 -9.99 5.22 24.37
C GLU A 9 -8.88 4.34 23.83
N ASN A 10 -7.67 4.48 24.36
CA ASN A 10 -6.54 3.65 23.95
C ASN A 10 -6.79 2.17 24.25
N MET A 11 -7.48 1.87 25.36
CA MET A 11 -7.76 0.50 25.77
C MET A 11 -8.77 -0.20 24.83
N PHE A 12 -9.80 0.51 24.39
CA PHE A 12 -10.84 -0.03 23.49
C PHE A 12 -10.53 0.12 22.00
N ASN A 13 -9.42 0.77 21.63
CA ASN A 13 -9.09 1.13 20.24
C ASN A 13 -8.98 -0.06 19.28
N ALA A 14 -8.60 -1.24 19.79
CA ALA A 14 -8.44 -2.45 19.00
C ALA A 14 -9.72 -3.31 18.88
N LEU A 15 -10.80 -2.92 19.56
CA LEU A 15 -12.07 -3.66 19.55
C LEU A 15 -12.99 -3.23 18.41
N PRO A 16 -13.85 -4.15 17.91
CA PRO A 16 -14.83 -3.80 16.91
C PRO A 16 -15.87 -2.89 17.57
N ASP A 17 -16.33 -1.86 16.89
CA ASP A 17 -17.38 -0.98 17.42
C ASP A 17 -18.76 -1.65 17.35
N SER A 18 -19.01 -2.61 18.25
CA SER A 18 -20.28 -3.31 18.40
C SER A 18 -21.20 -2.56 19.38
N ARG A 19 -22.46 -3.02 19.51
CA ARG A 19 -23.36 -2.45 20.52
C ARG A 19 -22.89 -2.82 21.93
N GLU A 20 -22.38 -4.03 22.10
CA GLU A 20 -21.80 -4.53 23.35
C GLU A 20 -20.56 -3.73 23.75
N VAL A 21 -19.62 -3.49 22.81
CA VAL A 21 -18.37 -2.76 23.09
C VAL A 21 -18.62 -1.30 23.46
N ARG A 22 -19.56 -0.61 22.81
CA ARG A 22 -19.93 0.77 23.20
C ARG A 22 -20.56 0.82 24.59
N ARG A 23 -21.40 -0.16 24.90
CA ARG A 23 -22.00 -0.29 26.23
C ARG A 23 -20.90 -0.50 27.28
N ALA A 24 -20.02 -1.46 27.07
CA ALA A 24 -18.89 -1.74 27.96
C ALA A 24 -17.98 -0.52 28.15
N ARG A 25 -17.68 0.21 27.08
CA ARG A 25 -16.91 1.47 27.15
C ARG A 25 -17.62 2.51 28.03
N SER A 26 -18.93 2.69 27.85
CA SER A 26 -19.71 3.64 28.66
C SER A 26 -19.81 3.21 30.12
N GLU A 27 -20.00 1.91 30.38
CA GLU A 27 -20.06 1.35 31.73
C GLU A 27 -18.71 1.52 32.44
N LEU A 28 -17.60 1.20 31.78
CA LEU A 28 -16.27 1.39 32.36
C LEU A 28 -15.93 2.86 32.59
N LEU A 29 -16.29 3.74 31.65
CA LEU A 29 -16.09 5.18 31.82
C LEU A 29 -16.84 5.69 33.07
N GLN A 30 -18.10 5.29 33.23
CA GLN A 30 -18.89 5.64 34.40
C GLN A 30 -18.25 5.10 35.69
N MET A 31 -17.84 3.83 35.72
CA MET A 31 -17.14 3.25 36.88
C MET A 31 -15.85 4.01 37.23
N CYS A 32 -15.09 4.45 36.22
CA CYS A 32 -13.86 5.23 36.41
C CYS A 32 -14.15 6.65 36.93
N GLU A 33 -15.20 7.31 36.43
CA GLU A 33 -15.63 8.65 36.86
C GLU A 33 -16.18 8.63 38.30
N ASP A 34 -16.97 7.62 38.64
CA ASP A 34 -17.49 7.42 40.00
C ASP A 34 -16.34 7.22 40.99
N ARG A 35 -15.38 6.34 40.64
CA ARG A 35 -14.21 6.08 41.48
C ARG A 35 -13.29 7.28 41.61
N TYR A 36 -13.08 8.02 40.51
CA TYR A 36 -12.32 9.27 40.52
C TYR A 36 -12.97 10.29 41.47
N THR A 37 -14.29 10.45 41.41
CA THR A 37 -15.04 11.39 42.25
C THR A 37 -14.95 11.01 43.73
N GLU A 38 -15.04 9.72 44.05
CA GLU A 38 -14.84 9.21 45.40
C GLU A 38 -13.44 9.52 45.94
N LEU A 39 -12.40 9.30 45.14
CA LEU A 39 -11.02 9.61 45.51
C LEU A 39 -10.81 11.11 45.74
N ARG A 40 -11.42 11.96 44.90
CA ARG A 40 -11.41 13.41 45.08
C ARG A 40 -12.10 13.84 46.37
N ASN A 41 -13.22 13.23 46.72
CA ASN A 41 -13.93 13.49 47.97
C ASN A 41 -13.17 12.99 49.20
N SER A 42 -12.36 11.94 49.05
CA SER A 42 -11.45 11.45 50.11
C SER A 42 -10.16 12.28 50.28
N GLY A 43 -10.00 13.36 49.50
CA GLY A 43 -8.87 14.29 49.62
C GLY A 43 -7.67 14.00 48.72
N ALA A 44 -7.78 13.05 47.77
CA ALA A 44 -6.71 12.77 46.82
C ALA A 44 -6.50 13.91 45.82
N SER A 45 -5.25 14.15 45.42
CA SER A 45 -4.93 15.09 44.34
C SER A 45 -5.42 14.58 42.97
N ASP A 46 -5.59 15.46 41.98
CA ASP A 46 -6.09 15.09 40.64
C ASP A 46 -5.22 14.00 39.99
N ASN A 47 -3.90 14.20 39.96
CA ASN A 47 -2.94 13.25 39.40
C ASN A 47 -2.91 11.92 40.15
N GLU A 48 -3.05 11.95 41.47
CA GLU A 48 -3.08 10.73 42.30
C GLU A 48 -4.38 9.94 42.09
N ALA A 49 -5.51 10.62 42.00
CA ALA A 49 -6.81 10.00 41.74
C ALA A 49 -6.82 9.33 40.36
N VAL A 50 -6.32 10.02 39.31
CA VAL A 50 -6.19 9.46 37.96
C VAL A 50 -5.28 8.22 37.95
N GLY A 51 -4.10 8.31 38.59
CA GLY A 51 -3.16 7.19 38.65
C GLY A 51 -3.73 5.96 39.37
N LYS A 52 -4.46 6.18 40.47
CA LYS A 52 -5.14 5.10 41.22
C LYS A 52 -6.25 4.43 40.41
N VAL A 53 -7.06 5.19 39.68
CA VAL A 53 -8.11 4.64 38.79
C VAL A 53 -7.50 3.76 37.70
N ILE A 54 -6.46 4.25 37.01
CA ILE A 54 -5.78 3.49 35.95
C ILE A 54 -5.18 2.18 36.49
N THR A 55 -4.61 2.20 37.69
CA THR A 55 -4.01 1.02 38.31
C THR A 55 -5.07 0.01 38.77
N GLN A 56 -6.24 0.47 39.22
CA GLN A 56 -7.29 -0.38 39.77
C GLN A 56 -8.03 -1.19 38.69
N PHE A 57 -8.30 -0.58 37.53
CA PHE A 57 -9.05 -1.24 36.46
C PHE A 57 -8.17 -2.07 35.51
N GLY A 58 -6.84 -1.93 35.57
CA GLY A 58 -5.93 -2.89 34.93
C GLY A 58 -5.94 -2.85 33.40
N ASN A 59 -6.04 -4.00 32.76
CA ASN A 59 -6.14 -4.11 31.29
C ASN A 59 -7.52 -4.63 30.85
N LEU A 60 -7.80 -4.56 29.55
CA LEU A 60 -9.10 -4.96 29.01
C LEU A 60 -9.35 -6.47 29.04
N ASP A 61 -8.31 -7.31 29.06
CA ASP A 61 -8.43 -8.78 29.12
C ASP A 61 -9.04 -9.21 30.46
N GLU A 62 -8.64 -8.55 31.56
CA GLU A 62 -9.17 -8.80 32.90
C GLU A 62 -10.63 -8.36 33.03
N LEU A 63 -11.01 -7.26 32.36
CA LEU A 63 -12.36 -6.69 32.41
C LEU A 63 -13.31 -7.28 31.37
N ALA A 64 -12.82 -8.00 30.37
CA ALA A 64 -13.62 -8.44 29.21
C ALA A 64 -14.79 -9.35 29.61
N ASP A 65 -14.57 -10.21 30.59
CA ASP A 65 -15.61 -11.11 31.13
C ASP A 65 -16.68 -10.33 31.93
N GLU A 66 -16.24 -9.38 32.76
CA GLU A 66 -17.12 -8.58 33.63
C GLU A 66 -17.98 -7.60 32.81
N LEU A 67 -17.41 -7.04 31.75
CA LEU A 67 -18.08 -6.14 30.82
C LEU A 67 -18.92 -6.88 29.74
N GLY A 68 -18.86 -8.21 29.71
CA GLY A 68 -19.63 -9.02 28.76
C GLY A 68 -19.22 -8.86 27.30
N ILE A 69 -17.94 -8.53 27.06
CA ILE A 69 -17.37 -8.32 25.72
C ILE A 69 -16.29 -9.35 25.37
N ARG A 70 -16.21 -10.46 26.13
CA ARG A 70 -15.18 -11.50 25.92
C ARG A 70 -15.19 -12.02 24.49
N THR A 71 -16.37 -12.23 23.91
CA THR A 71 -16.50 -12.72 22.54
C THR A 71 -16.01 -11.69 21.51
N GLU A 72 -16.31 -10.41 21.69
CA GLU A 72 -15.85 -9.32 20.82
C GLU A 72 -14.35 -9.10 20.97
N PHE A 73 -13.83 -9.21 22.19
CA PHE A 73 -12.41 -9.15 22.52
C PHE A 73 -11.63 -10.31 21.90
N GLU A 74 -12.17 -11.53 21.98
CA GLU A 74 -11.58 -12.70 21.34
C GLU A 74 -11.76 -12.68 19.82
N THR A 75 -12.86 -12.16 19.26
CA THR A 75 -13.06 -12.03 17.81
C THR A 75 -12.11 -11.01 17.17
N SER A 76 -11.83 -9.91 17.87
CA SER A 76 -10.77 -8.97 17.48
C SER A 76 -9.38 -9.62 17.53
N ARG A 77 -9.11 -10.43 18.56
CA ARG A 77 -7.87 -11.21 18.67
C ARG A 77 -7.75 -12.31 17.61
N GLU A 78 -8.83 -13.04 17.31
CA GLU A 78 -8.88 -14.08 16.27
C GLU A 78 -8.66 -13.50 14.87
N SER A 79 -9.00 -12.23 14.66
CA SER A 79 -8.75 -11.52 13.41
C SER A 79 -7.31 -11.00 13.28
N SER A 80 -6.54 -11.02 14.38
CA SER A 80 -5.16 -10.55 14.44
C SER A 80 -4.18 -11.71 14.52
N VAL A 81 -3.14 -11.68 13.69
CA VAL A 81 -2.09 -12.69 13.74
C VAL A 81 -1.09 -12.26 14.82
N HIS A 82 -0.99 -13.05 15.89
CA HIS A 82 0.09 -12.88 16.87
C HIS A 82 1.43 -13.22 16.23
N LEU A 83 2.32 -12.22 16.11
CA LEU A 83 3.68 -12.43 15.62
C LEU A 83 4.68 -12.31 16.75
N SER A 84 5.56 -13.30 16.84
CA SER A 84 6.78 -13.17 17.64
C SER A 84 7.72 -12.15 17.00
N LYS A 85 8.65 -11.59 17.80
CA LYS A 85 9.69 -10.71 17.27
C LYS A 85 10.50 -11.37 16.13
N VAL A 86 10.78 -12.67 16.24
CA VAL A 86 11.53 -13.43 15.22
C VAL A 86 10.73 -13.50 13.92
N ASP A 87 9.43 -13.72 14.00
CA ASP A 87 8.55 -13.77 12.83
C ASP A 87 8.42 -12.40 12.16
N ALA A 88 8.33 -11.34 12.95
CA ALA A 88 8.29 -9.97 12.44
C ALA A 88 9.60 -9.57 11.72
N GLU A 89 10.75 -9.98 12.25
CA GLU A 89 12.05 -9.78 11.60
C GLU A 89 12.16 -10.59 10.28
N ASN A 90 11.71 -11.84 10.29
CA ASN A 90 11.67 -12.69 9.10
C ASN A 90 10.75 -12.10 8.03
N PHE A 91 9.58 -11.60 8.42
CA PHE A 91 8.64 -10.91 7.54
C PHE A 91 9.27 -9.66 6.90
N LEU A 92 9.92 -8.78 7.68
CA LEU A 92 10.61 -7.60 7.14
C LEU A 92 11.74 -7.99 6.19
N ARG A 93 12.52 -9.01 6.53
CA ARG A 93 13.61 -9.51 5.68
C ARG A 93 13.08 -10.02 4.35
N GLN A 94 11.98 -10.77 4.38
CA GLN A 94 11.30 -11.26 3.19
C GLN A 94 10.78 -10.11 2.33
N ARG A 95 10.02 -9.16 2.92
CA ARG A 95 9.49 -7.98 2.19
C ARG A 95 10.60 -7.15 1.55
N ARG A 96 11.73 -6.92 2.23
CA ARG A 96 12.89 -6.21 1.64
C ARG A 96 13.57 -6.98 0.51
N ARG A 97 13.61 -8.30 0.59
CA ARG A 97 14.13 -9.16 -0.50
C ARG A 97 13.19 -9.11 -1.71
N THR A 98 11.89 -9.28 -1.47
CA THR A 98 10.84 -9.16 -2.48
C THR A 98 10.92 -7.80 -3.17
N ALA A 99 11.05 -6.72 -2.42
CA ALA A 99 11.14 -5.37 -2.98
C ALA A 99 12.32 -5.19 -3.95
N ARG A 100 13.49 -5.76 -3.63
CA ARG A 100 14.66 -5.71 -4.52
C ARG A 100 14.44 -6.52 -5.79
N PHE A 101 13.89 -7.73 -5.70
CA PHE A 101 13.60 -8.52 -6.89
C PHE A 101 12.55 -7.88 -7.79
N VAL A 102 11.49 -7.31 -7.20
CA VAL A 102 10.48 -6.58 -7.96
C VAL A 102 11.10 -5.35 -8.63
N ALA A 103 11.89 -4.55 -7.90
CA ALA A 103 12.57 -3.39 -8.47
C ALA A 103 13.50 -3.75 -9.63
N VAL A 104 14.31 -4.80 -9.49
CA VAL A 104 15.21 -5.27 -10.56
C VAL A 104 14.42 -5.83 -11.75
N GLY A 105 13.35 -6.59 -11.51
CA GLY A 105 12.51 -7.13 -12.57
C GLY A 105 11.82 -6.03 -13.39
N VAL A 106 11.25 -5.03 -12.71
CA VAL A 106 10.64 -3.87 -13.39
C VAL A 106 11.68 -3.06 -14.16
N PHE A 107 12.87 -2.82 -13.58
CA PHE A 107 13.97 -2.16 -14.26
C PHE A 107 14.39 -2.89 -15.54
N LEU A 108 14.54 -4.21 -15.50
CA LEU A 108 14.88 -5.02 -16.67
C LEU A 108 13.80 -4.95 -17.74
N ILE A 109 12.52 -5.05 -17.37
CA ILE A 109 11.40 -4.93 -18.33
C ILE A 109 11.42 -3.56 -19.02
N LEU A 110 11.59 -2.47 -18.25
CA LEU A 110 11.69 -1.12 -18.82
C LEU A 110 12.91 -0.97 -19.73
N LEU A 111 14.05 -1.57 -19.37
CA LEU A 111 15.24 -1.62 -20.22
C LEU A 111 14.96 -2.39 -21.51
N GLY A 112 14.21 -3.49 -21.45
CA GLY A 112 13.68 -4.23 -22.60
C GLY A 112 12.80 -3.36 -23.52
N CYS A 113 11.89 -2.57 -22.94
CA CYS A 113 11.10 -1.58 -23.68
C CYS A 113 12.00 -0.52 -24.35
N GLY A 114 13.08 -0.12 -23.68
CA GLY A 114 14.11 0.74 -24.24
C GLY A 114 14.83 0.13 -25.43
N PHE A 115 15.15 -1.17 -25.39
CA PHE A 115 15.75 -1.87 -26.53
C PHE A 115 14.83 -1.85 -27.75
N ILE A 116 13.58 -2.27 -27.62
CA ILE A 116 12.67 -2.26 -28.78
C ILE A 116 12.41 -0.83 -29.29
N ALA A 117 12.29 0.17 -28.41
CA ALA A 117 12.04 1.55 -28.81
C ALA A 117 13.25 2.17 -29.56
N THR A 118 14.47 1.96 -29.06
CA THR A 118 15.70 2.49 -29.68
C THR A 118 16.02 1.79 -31.01
N PHE A 119 15.93 0.46 -31.05
CA PHE A 119 16.18 -0.32 -32.26
C PHE A 119 15.04 -0.27 -33.27
N GLY A 120 13.81 0.00 -32.82
CA GLY A 120 12.66 0.23 -33.70
C GLY A 120 12.86 1.46 -34.58
N ILE A 121 13.33 2.57 -33.99
CA ILE A 121 13.69 3.78 -34.76
C ILE A 121 14.79 3.46 -35.77
N ALA A 122 15.82 2.70 -35.37
CA ALA A 122 16.94 2.36 -36.23
C ALA A 122 16.59 1.57 -37.50
N ASN A 123 15.43 0.88 -37.53
CA ASN A 123 15.01 0.10 -38.69
C ASN A 123 14.68 0.98 -39.90
N ASP A 124 14.16 2.19 -39.67
CA ASP A 124 13.70 3.10 -40.72
C ASP A 124 14.78 4.14 -41.11
N SER A 125 15.97 4.03 -40.51
CA SER A 125 17.05 5.03 -40.50
C SER A 125 18.27 4.63 -41.35
N PRO A 126 18.38 5.03 -42.62
CA PRO A 126 19.46 4.54 -43.49
C PRO A 126 20.86 5.11 -43.21
N ARG A 127 21.02 6.31 -42.61
CA ARG A 127 22.35 6.93 -42.37
C ARG A 127 22.49 7.79 -41.10
N GLY A 128 21.47 7.80 -40.23
CA GLY A 128 21.42 8.67 -39.04
C GLY A 128 21.63 7.93 -37.72
N ALA A 129 21.03 6.76 -37.50
CA ALA A 129 20.98 6.12 -36.18
C ALA A 129 22.36 5.87 -35.51
N PHE A 130 22.39 5.89 -34.17
CA PHE A 130 23.53 5.42 -33.36
C PHE A 130 23.75 3.92 -33.54
N PHE A 131 22.66 3.17 -33.70
CA PHE A 131 22.66 1.74 -34.03
C PHE A 131 22.26 1.59 -35.49
N THR A 132 23.22 1.31 -36.37
CA THR A 132 22.94 0.99 -37.77
C THR A 132 23.00 -0.52 -37.99
N ASN A 133 22.25 -0.99 -38.97
CA ASN A 133 22.21 -2.41 -39.33
C ASN A 133 23.53 -2.85 -40.00
N THR A 134 24.52 -3.23 -39.21
CA THR A 134 25.80 -3.78 -39.68
C THR A 134 25.91 -5.30 -39.51
N GLY A 135 24.89 -5.94 -38.91
CA GLY A 135 24.84 -7.38 -38.66
C GLY A 135 23.86 -8.13 -39.57
N PRO A 136 23.80 -9.47 -39.46
CA PRO A 136 22.88 -10.30 -40.26
C PRO A 136 21.41 -10.22 -39.81
N LEU A 137 21.13 -9.66 -38.63
CA LEU A 137 19.78 -9.56 -38.05
C LEU A 137 19.24 -8.14 -38.17
N SER A 138 17.95 -7.98 -38.49
CA SER A 138 17.32 -6.66 -38.54
C SER A 138 17.34 -5.97 -37.14
N PRO A 139 17.46 -4.63 -37.07
CA PRO A 139 17.41 -3.91 -35.80
C PRO A 139 16.16 -4.24 -34.97
N LEU A 140 15.01 -4.33 -35.63
CA LEU A 140 13.75 -4.72 -34.99
C LEU A 140 13.83 -6.10 -34.34
N SER A 141 14.44 -7.08 -35.01
CA SER A 141 14.63 -8.43 -34.45
C SER A 141 15.51 -8.42 -33.20
N VAL A 142 16.57 -7.59 -33.19
CA VAL A 142 17.45 -7.41 -32.02
C VAL A 142 16.70 -6.76 -30.86
N GLY A 143 15.94 -5.70 -31.14
CA GLY A 143 15.10 -5.02 -30.14
C GLY A 143 14.04 -5.94 -29.54
N LEU A 144 13.38 -6.74 -30.36
CA LEU A 144 12.37 -7.71 -29.93
C LEU A 144 12.97 -8.83 -29.09
N ALA A 145 14.13 -9.36 -29.51
CA ALA A 145 14.86 -10.36 -28.72
C ALA A 145 15.28 -9.79 -27.36
N GLY A 146 15.81 -8.56 -27.32
CA GLY A 146 16.14 -7.85 -26.08
C GLY A 146 14.94 -7.66 -25.16
N LEU A 147 13.77 -7.28 -25.71
CA LEU A 147 12.53 -7.15 -24.95
C LEU A 147 12.13 -8.48 -24.32
N PHE A 148 12.01 -9.55 -25.10
CA PHE A 148 11.53 -10.84 -24.59
C PHE A 148 12.48 -11.46 -23.58
N VAL A 149 13.79 -11.35 -23.78
CA VAL A 149 14.79 -11.81 -22.79
C VAL A 149 14.64 -11.05 -21.48
N SER A 150 14.57 -9.71 -21.54
CA SER A 150 14.37 -8.87 -20.36
C SER A 150 13.06 -9.16 -19.63
N VAL A 151 11.96 -9.36 -20.38
CA VAL A 151 10.65 -9.74 -19.81
C VAL A 151 10.71 -11.11 -19.16
N ALA A 152 11.31 -12.11 -19.82
CA ALA A 152 11.44 -13.45 -19.27
C ALA A 152 12.23 -13.44 -17.95
N ILE A 153 13.34 -12.69 -17.88
CA ILE A 153 14.12 -12.52 -16.65
C ILE A 153 13.30 -11.77 -15.59
N GLY A 154 12.63 -10.68 -15.96
CA GLY A 154 11.81 -9.88 -15.02
C GLY A 154 10.68 -10.68 -14.40
N VAL A 155 9.94 -11.45 -15.20
CA VAL A 155 8.87 -12.34 -14.73
C VAL A 155 9.43 -13.48 -13.87
N ALA A 156 10.57 -14.06 -14.24
CA ALA A 156 11.22 -15.08 -13.41
C ALA A 156 11.61 -14.52 -12.03
N LEU A 157 12.11 -13.28 -11.96
CA LEU A 157 12.41 -12.61 -10.69
C LEU A 157 11.15 -12.39 -9.85
N PHE A 158 10.01 -12.05 -10.46
CA PHE A 158 8.74 -11.91 -9.73
C PHE A 158 8.26 -13.24 -9.16
N PHE A 159 8.39 -14.32 -9.92
CA PHE A 159 8.04 -15.65 -9.44
C PHE A 159 8.93 -16.08 -8.25
N VAL A 160 10.24 -15.90 -8.36
CA VAL A 160 11.20 -16.19 -7.27
C VAL A 160 10.94 -15.30 -6.04
N SER A 161 10.49 -14.07 -6.25
CA SER A 161 10.12 -13.13 -5.20
C SER A 161 8.83 -13.53 -4.47
N GLY A 162 7.84 -14.06 -5.19
CA GLY A 162 6.52 -14.46 -4.68
C GLY A 162 6.48 -15.86 -4.09
N SER A 163 7.40 -16.75 -4.49
CA SER A 163 7.51 -18.11 -3.95
C SER A 163 8.02 -18.11 -2.50
N SER A 164 7.13 -17.88 -1.54
CA SER A 164 7.40 -18.02 -0.11
C SER A 164 7.53 -19.51 0.23
N ARG A 165 8.76 -19.98 0.42
CA ARG A 165 9.00 -21.40 0.73
C ARG A 165 8.94 -21.74 2.22
N ASN A 166 8.95 -20.74 3.13
CA ASN A 166 9.04 -20.92 4.60
C ASN A 166 8.68 -19.66 5.43
N GLY A 167 7.95 -18.67 4.89
CA GLY A 167 7.65 -17.41 5.60
C GLY A 167 6.24 -17.38 6.19
N VAL A 168 6.07 -16.73 7.35
CA VAL A 168 4.75 -16.40 7.93
C VAL A 168 3.96 -15.61 6.89
N SER A 169 2.88 -16.20 6.39
CA SER A 169 2.01 -15.60 5.39
C SER A 169 0.99 -14.70 6.09
N LEU A 170 1.35 -13.42 6.23
CA LEU A 170 0.40 -12.36 6.56
C LEU A 170 -0.40 -12.01 5.31
N ASN A 171 -1.71 -12.22 5.34
CA ASN A 171 -2.58 -11.77 4.27
C ASN A 171 -2.64 -10.24 4.24
N GLU A 172 -3.04 -9.69 3.10
CA GLU A 172 -3.22 -8.24 2.94
C GLU A 172 -4.26 -7.67 3.92
N PHE A 173 -5.19 -8.50 4.39
CA PHE A 173 -6.25 -8.12 5.31
C PHE A 173 -5.99 -8.47 6.77
N ASP A 174 -4.80 -8.98 7.11
CA ASP A 174 -4.49 -9.38 8.49
C ASP A 174 -3.93 -8.19 9.27
N SER A 175 -4.51 -7.91 10.43
CA SER A 175 -3.89 -7.07 11.44
C SER A 175 -2.86 -7.89 12.21
N VAL A 176 -1.78 -7.23 12.63
CA VAL A 176 -0.73 -7.87 13.43
C VAL A 176 -0.88 -7.43 14.88
N ASP A 177 -0.85 -8.39 15.79
CA ASP A 177 -0.73 -8.12 17.22
C ASP A 177 0.66 -8.55 17.72
N LEU A 178 1.37 -7.61 18.34
CA LEU A 178 2.74 -7.75 18.83
C LEU A 178 2.79 -7.35 20.30
N GLU A 179 3.71 -7.94 21.05
CA GLU A 179 3.95 -7.50 22.43
C GLU A 179 4.23 -5.98 22.49
N PRO A 180 3.71 -5.24 23.49
CA PRO A 180 3.78 -3.77 23.52
C PRO A 180 5.21 -3.20 23.43
N ASN A 181 6.17 -3.86 24.07
CA ASN A 181 7.60 -3.52 24.00
C ASN A 181 8.19 -3.69 22.58
N VAL A 182 7.75 -4.72 21.85
CA VAL A 182 8.18 -5.01 20.47
C VAL A 182 7.53 -4.03 19.50
N LEU A 183 6.24 -3.73 19.68
CA LEU A 183 5.50 -2.75 18.88
C LEU A 183 6.18 -1.36 18.95
N LEU A 184 6.46 -0.87 20.16
CA LEU A 184 7.13 0.42 20.37
C LEU A 184 8.52 0.48 19.72
N ALA A 185 9.25 -0.64 19.69
CA ALA A 185 10.54 -0.72 19.01
C ALA A 185 10.38 -0.54 17.49
N TYR A 186 9.39 -1.18 16.88
CA TYR A 186 9.10 -1.03 15.46
C TYR A 186 8.52 0.33 15.09
N GLU A 187 7.73 0.97 15.95
CA GLU A 187 7.28 2.35 15.75
C GLU A 187 8.44 3.35 15.72
N ARG A 188 9.41 3.19 16.62
CA ARG A 188 10.64 4.00 16.62
C ARG A 188 11.45 3.77 15.36
N GLU A 189 11.67 2.50 14.97
CA GLU A 189 12.40 2.18 13.75
C GLU A 189 11.67 2.70 12.50
N LYS A 190 10.35 2.58 12.46
CA LYS A 190 9.48 3.15 11.41
C LYS A 190 9.67 4.66 11.32
N LYS A 191 9.65 5.40 12.43
CA LYS A 191 9.85 6.86 12.41
C LYS A 191 11.23 7.22 11.84
N GLN A 192 12.28 6.53 12.29
CA GLN A 192 13.65 6.76 11.79
C GLN A 192 13.78 6.43 10.29
N ARG A 193 13.19 5.32 9.84
CA ARG A 193 13.22 4.91 8.44
C ARG A 193 12.23 5.65 7.55
N SER A 194 11.19 6.26 8.12
CA SER A 194 10.14 6.96 7.36
C SER A 194 10.70 8.15 6.58
N THR A 195 11.66 8.87 7.16
CA THR A 195 12.36 9.97 6.49
C THR A 195 13.17 9.46 5.31
N ARG A 196 13.93 8.37 5.51
CA ARG A 196 14.73 7.75 4.46
C ARG A 196 13.87 7.19 3.33
N THR A 197 12.77 6.50 3.66
CA THR A 197 11.85 5.95 2.65
C THR A 197 11.12 7.05 1.89
N SER A 198 10.70 8.12 2.56
CA SER A 198 10.08 9.28 1.91
C SER A 198 11.07 10.02 0.98
N PHE A 199 12.31 10.19 1.41
CA PHE A 199 13.38 10.75 0.58
C PHE A 199 13.65 9.87 -0.64
N LEU A 200 13.77 8.54 -0.46
CA LEU A 200 13.99 7.60 -1.56
C LEU A 200 12.85 7.65 -2.58
N MET A 201 11.60 7.67 -2.12
CA MET A 201 10.42 7.83 -2.99
C MET A 201 10.47 9.17 -3.75
N GLY A 202 10.74 10.28 -3.05
CA GLY A 202 10.85 11.60 -3.66
C GLY A 202 11.95 11.67 -4.72
N ALA A 203 13.12 11.09 -4.44
CA ALA A 203 14.21 10.96 -5.40
C ALA A 203 13.80 10.11 -6.62
N GLY A 204 13.01 9.04 -6.41
CA GLY A 204 12.47 8.23 -7.50
C GLY A 204 11.53 9.01 -8.42
N VAL A 205 10.60 9.79 -7.85
CA VAL A 205 9.70 10.67 -8.63
C VAL A 205 10.51 11.73 -9.39
N ALA A 206 11.46 12.39 -8.72
CA ALA A 206 12.30 13.39 -9.36
C ALA A 206 13.10 12.80 -10.54
N LEU A 207 13.63 11.58 -10.40
CA LEU A 207 14.37 10.91 -11.47
C LEU A 207 13.48 10.59 -12.68
N ILE A 208 12.23 10.18 -12.46
CA ILE A 208 11.26 9.93 -13.54
C ILE A 208 10.94 11.24 -14.27
N ILE A 209 10.72 12.34 -13.54
CA ILE A 209 10.46 13.65 -14.14
C ILE A 209 11.67 14.10 -14.97
N LEU A 210 12.89 13.95 -14.45
CA LEU A 210 14.11 14.25 -15.19
C LEU A 210 14.29 13.38 -16.44
N ALA A 211 13.91 12.10 -16.37
CA ALA A 211 13.93 11.20 -17.51
C ALA A 211 13.01 11.68 -18.64
N VAL A 212 11.78 12.09 -18.30
CA VAL A 212 10.81 12.65 -19.24
C VAL A 212 11.29 13.99 -19.79
N ALA A 213 11.86 14.85 -18.96
CA ALA A 213 12.43 16.13 -19.39
C ALA A 213 13.60 15.92 -20.37
N ALA A 214 14.48 14.95 -20.12
CA ALA A 214 15.56 14.61 -21.04
C ALA A 214 15.03 14.18 -22.41
N MET A 215 13.99 13.33 -22.45
CA MET A 215 13.35 12.94 -23.70
C MET A 215 12.72 14.15 -24.43
N ALA A 216 12.05 15.05 -23.71
CA ALA A 216 11.45 16.25 -24.28
C ALA A 216 12.49 17.21 -24.87
N ILE A 217 13.61 17.42 -24.18
CA ILE A 217 14.73 18.23 -24.67
C ILE A 217 15.32 17.59 -25.92
N CYS A 218 15.59 16.27 -25.89
CA CYS A 218 16.08 15.56 -27.07
C CYS A 218 15.10 15.65 -28.26
N GLY A 219 13.79 15.61 -28.02
CA GLY A 219 12.77 15.80 -29.07
C GLY A 219 12.83 17.18 -29.69
N ALA A 220 12.94 18.25 -28.88
CA ALA A 220 13.05 19.61 -29.38
C ALA A 220 14.32 19.84 -30.22
N GLU A 221 15.45 19.28 -29.79
CA GLU A 221 16.71 19.32 -30.56
C GLU A 221 16.62 18.49 -31.84
N ALA A 222 15.84 17.39 -31.83
CA ALA A 222 15.65 16.57 -33.01
C ALA A 222 15.00 17.35 -34.16
N ASP A 223 13.97 18.15 -33.87
CA ASP A 223 13.23 18.95 -34.85
C ASP A 223 14.11 19.99 -35.57
N ALA A 224 15.14 20.51 -34.90
CA ALA A 224 16.08 21.47 -35.46
C ALA A 224 17.28 20.82 -36.17
N SER A 225 17.46 19.51 -36.04
CA SER A 225 18.66 18.80 -36.49
C SER A 225 18.50 18.13 -37.86
N THR A 226 19.61 17.91 -38.56
CA THR A 226 19.65 17.11 -39.81
C THR A 226 19.62 15.60 -39.55
N THR A 227 19.70 15.16 -38.29
CA THR A 227 19.68 13.74 -37.88
C THR A 227 18.74 13.51 -36.69
N PRO A 228 17.43 13.75 -36.86
CA PRO A 228 16.45 13.71 -35.76
C PRO A 228 16.44 12.37 -35.02
N GLU A 229 16.67 11.28 -35.73
CA GLU A 229 16.66 9.91 -35.18
C GLU A 229 17.73 9.70 -34.08
N ARG A 230 18.90 10.35 -34.18
CA ARG A 230 19.96 10.25 -33.17
C ARG A 230 19.51 10.83 -31.83
N PHE A 231 18.92 12.01 -31.86
CA PHE A 231 18.47 12.70 -30.66
C PHE A 231 17.33 11.92 -29.99
N HIS A 232 16.37 11.41 -30.77
CA HIS A 232 15.33 10.52 -30.24
C HIS A 232 15.93 9.27 -29.57
N GLN A 233 16.92 8.62 -30.17
CA GLN A 233 17.57 7.45 -29.58
C GLN A 233 18.28 7.78 -28.27
N VAL A 234 19.04 8.88 -28.21
CA VAL A 234 19.71 9.33 -26.97
C VAL A 234 18.69 9.62 -25.88
N GLY A 235 17.59 10.30 -26.22
CA GLY A 235 16.48 10.58 -25.30
C GLY A 235 15.89 9.30 -24.70
N LEU A 236 15.63 8.28 -25.53
CA LEU A 236 15.11 6.99 -25.08
C LEU A 236 16.12 6.21 -24.22
N MET A 237 17.41 6.28 -24.56
CA MET A 237 18.49 5.65 -23.78
C MET A 237 18.67 6.24 -22.38
N ILE A 238 18.28 7.49 -22.20
CA ILE A 238 18.23 8.14 -20.88
C ILE A 238 16.90 7.83 -20.20
N LEU A 239 15.78 7.93 -20.94
CA LEU A 239 14.44 7.77 -20.42
C LEU A 239 14.26 6.43 -19.69
N PHE A 240 14.44 5.31 -20.38
CA PHE A 240 14.08 4.00 -19.83
C PHE A 240 14.94 3.59 -18.61
N PRO A 241 16.28 3.74 -18.61
CA PRO A 241 17.09 3.44 -17.43
C PRO A 241 16.78 4.35 -16.24
N LEU A 242 16.64 5.67 -16.44
CA LEU A 242 16.31 6.58 -15.34
C LEU A 242 14.91 6.31 -14.79
N THR A 243 13.91 6.12 -15.66
CA THR A 243 12.57 5.74 -15.23
C THR A 243 12.60 4.41 -14.47
N GLY A 244 13.36 3.41 -14.95
CA GLY A 244 13.50 2.13 -14.26
C GLY A 244 14.14 2.25 -12.88
N ILE A 245 15.20 3.05 -12.73
CA ILE A 245 15.82 3.33 -11.42
C ILE A 245 14.82 4.05 -10.51
N GLY A 246 14.08 5.02 -11.04
CA GLY A 246 13.08 5.78 -10.29
C GLY A 246 11.95 4.90 -9.78
N VAL A 247 11.41 4.02 -10.63
CA VAL A 247 10.42 3.01 -10.23
C VAL A 247 11.02 2.02 -9.23
N GLY A 248 12.29 1.66 -9.36
CA GLY A 248 12.99 0.83 -8.39
C GLY A 248 13.03 1.47 -6.99
N PHE A 249 13.33 2.76 -6.91
CA PHE A 249 13.30 3.53 -5.65
C PHE A 249 11.89 3.60 -5.05
N LEU A 250 10.87 3.86 -5.87
CA LEU A 250 9.48 3.85 -5.45
C LEU A 250 9.04 2.48 -4.92
N THR A 251 9.45 1.41 -5.59
CA THR A 251 9.12 0.04 -5.21
C THR A 251 9.77 -0.35 -3.89
N ILE A 252 11.06 -0.07 -3.73
CA ILE A 252 11.81 -0.38 -2.50
C ILE A 252 11.24 0.41 -1.32
N GLY A 253 11.05 1.72 -1.49
CA GLY A 253 10.47 2.56 -0.46
C GLY A 253 9.02 2.18 -0.13
N GLY A 254 8.22 1.87 -1.15
CA GLY A 254 6.81 1.52 -1.05
C GLY A 254 6.57 0.26 -0.26
N ILE A 255 7.27 -0.82 -0.62
CA ILE A 255 7.13 -2.11 0.05
C ILE A 255 7.68 -2.03 1.49
N GLU A 256 8.81 -1.33 1.71
CA GLU A 256 9.34 -1.16 3.08
C GLU A 256 8.35 -0.37 3.96
N ARG A 257 7.83 0.76 3.47
CA ARG A 257 6.84 1.57 4.18
C ARG A 257 5.56 0.77 4.48
N SER A 258 5.10 -0.02 3.51
CA SER A 258 3.93 -0.88 3.65
C SER A 258 4.15 -1.96 4.70
N ALA A 259 5.32 -2.62 4.70
CA ALA A 259 5.64 -3.67 5.67
C ALA A 259 5.66 -3.14 7.11
N TYR A 260 6.22 -1.94 7.35
CA TYR A 260 6.16 -1.30 8.65
C TYR A 260 4.74 -0.89 9.05
N ASN A 261 3.93 -0.39 8.10
CA ASN A 261 2.53 -0.07 8.40
C ASN A 261 1.72 -1.31 8.76
N GLN A 262 1.99 -2.45 8.11
CA GLN A 262 1.33 -3.73 8.38
C GLN A 262 1.73 -4.27 9.76
N LEU A 263 3.02 -4.26 10.10
CA LEU A 263 3.48 -4.70 11.43
C LEU A 263 2.95 -3.83 12.56
N THR A 264 2.86 -2.51 12.35
CA THR A 264 2.34 -1.61 13.39
C THR A 264 0.82 -1.39 13.29
N SER A 265 0.11 -2.18 12.47
CA SER A 265 -1.35 -2.08 12.23
C SER A 265 -1.84 -0.63 12.05
N THR A 266 -1.10 0.19 11.30
CA THR A 266 -1.36 1.63 11.15
C THR A 266 -1.76 1.98 9.71
N ARG A 267 -2.47 3.11 9.55
CA ARG A 267 -2.91 3.65 8.24
C ARG A 267 -3.85 2.66 7.55
N ASP A 268 -3.43 2.12 6.40
CA ASP A 268 -4.21 1.19 5.59
C ASP A 268 -4.43 -0.17 6.27
N TYR A 269 -3.60 -0.50 7.27
CA TYR A 269 -3.64 -1.76 8.02
C TYR A 269 -4.26 -1.59 9.42
N ALA A 270 -4.92 -0.45 9.69
CA ALA A 270 -5.75 -0.33 10.88
C ALA A 270 -6.93 -1.30 10.78
N PRO A 271 -7.33 -1.96 11.87
CA PRO A 271 -8.36 -3.01 11.86
C PRO A 271 -9.66 -2.53 11.20
N GLU A 272 -10.09 -1.30 11.53
CA GLU A 272 -11.25 -0.66 10.93
C GLU A 272 -11.16 -0.49 9.41
N LYS A 273 -10.01 -0.04 8.90
CA LYS A 273 -9.81 0.13 7.45
C LYS A 273 -9.72 -1.21 6.73
N LEU A 274 -9.16 -2.23 7.38
CA LEU A 274 -9.15 -3.59 6.87
C LEU A 274 -10.57 -4.16 6.77
N GLU A 275 -11.43 -3.93 7.76
CA GLU A 275 -12.85 -4.32 7.68
C GLU A 275 -13.60 -3.63 6.55
N ALA A 276 -13.41 -2.31 6.39
CA ALA A 276 -14.00 -1.56 5.29
C ALA A 276 -13.54 -2.12 3.93
N ARG A 277 -12.24 -2.39 3.78
CA ARG A 277 -11.66 -3.01 2.59
C ARG A 277 -12.20 -4.42 2.34
N ARG A 278 -12.33 -5.28 3.36
CA ARG A 278 -12.96 -6.62 3.24
C ARG A 278 -14.40 -6.53 2.74
N LYS A 279 -15.17 -5.54 3.19
CA LYS A 279 -16.55 -5.30 2.71
C LYS A 279 -16.56 -4.84 1.25
N ILE A 280 -15.68 -3.92 0.89
CA ILE A 280 -15.54 -3.43 -0.49
C ILE A 280 -15.15 -4.58 -1.42
N ASP A 281 -14.15 -5.38 -1.03
CA ASP A 281 -13.64 -6.51 -1.83
C ASP A 281 -14.73 -7.57 -2.09
N ARG A 282 -15.54 -7.89 -1.06
CA ARG A 282 -16.68 -8.79 -1.18
C ARG A 282 -17.70 -8.34 -2.23
N ILE A 283 -17.91 -7.03 -2.37
CA ILE A 283 -18.89 -6.44 -3.32
C ILE A 283 -18.25 -6.21 -4.70
N ALA A 284 -16.94 -5.98 -4.74
CA ALA A 284 -16.20 -5.63 -5.95
C ALA A 284 -16.41 -6.66 -7.07
N GLY A 285 -16.29 -7.96 -6.76
CA GLY A 285 -16.48 -9.02 -7.76
C GLY A 285 -17.85 -8.94 -8.44
N SER A 286 -18.94 -8.91 -7.66
CA SER A 286 -20.29 -8.79 -8.20
C SER A 286 -20.52 -7.48 -8.96
N TYR A 287 -19.98 -6.37 -8.45
CA TYR A 287 -20.08 -5.06 -9.08
C TYR A 287 -19.44 -5.03 -10.48
N TRP A 288 -18.20 -5.52 -10.60
CA TRP A 288 -17.48 -5.53 -11.86
C TRP A 288 -18.07 -6.51 -12.88
N CYS A 289 -18.57 -7.67 -12.43
CA CYS A 289 -19.32 -8.57 -13.28
C CYS A 289 -20.59 -7.90 -13.82
N PHE A 290 -21.32 -7.15 -12.98
CA PHE A 290 -22.50 -6.40 -13.41
C PHE A 290 -22.16 -5.27 -14.39
N ALA A 291 -21.12 -4.48 -14.12
CA ALA A 291 -20.66 -3.44 -15.04
C ALA A 291 -20.26 -4.02 -16.41
N THR A 292 -19.60 -5.19 -16.41
CA THR A 292 -19.26 -5.93 -17.63
C THR A 292 -20.51 -6.40 -18.36
N LEU A 293 -21.51 -6.91 -17.64
CA LEU A 293 -22.78 -7.33 -18.23
C LEU A 293 -23.51 -6.16 -18.89
N VAL A 294 -23.58 -5.00 -18.22
CA VAL A 294 -24.18 -3.77 -18.78
C VAL A 294 -23.40 -3.32 -20.01
N PHE A 295 -22.07 -3.34 -19.97
CA PHE A 295 -21.21 -3.04 -21.11
C PHE A 295 -21.52 -3.94 -22.31
N LEU A 296 -21.57 -5.27 -22.10
CA LEU A 296 -21.83 -6.22 -23.18
C LEU A 296 -23.25 -6.07 -23.74
N VAL A 297 -24.27 -5.99 -22.88
CA VAL A 297 -25.66 -5.82 -23.32
C VAL A 297 -25.82 -4.53 -24.13
N TRP A 298 -25.22 -3.43 -23.68
CA TRP A 298 -25.26 -2.17 -24.42
C TRP A 298 -24.52 -2.26 -25.75
N ALA A 299 -23.30 -2.81 -25.76
CA ALA A 299 -22.49 -2.93 -26.95
C ALA A 299 -23.16 -3.80 -28.02
N PHE A 300 -23.76 -4.94 -27.65
CA PHE A 300 -24.44 -5.84 -28.57
C PHE A 300 -25.84 -5.36 -28.99
N ALA A 301 -26.64 -4.81 -28.08
CA ALA A 301 -28.02 -4.42 -28.39
C ALA A 301 -28.11 -3.19 -29.31
N PHE A 302 -27.13 -2.28 -29.23
CA PHE A 302 -27.13 -1.02 -29.98
C PHE A 302 -26.02 -0.94 -31.04
N ASP A 303 -25.25 -2.01 -31.24
CA ASP A 303 -24.03 -2.03 -32.08
C ASP A 303 -23.07 -0.86 -31.78
N ALA A 304 -23.06 -0.42 -30.53
CA ALA A 304 -22.52 0.87 -30.10
C ALA A 304 -21.14 0.74 -29.46
N TRP A 305 -20.29 -0.15 -30.00
CA TRP A 305 -18.95 -0.45 -29.48
C TRP A 305 -18.06 0.78 -29.34
N SER A 306 -18.22 1.76 -30.25
CA SER A 306 -17.49 3.03 -30.23
C SER A 306 -17.84 3.94 -29.04
N THR A 307 -19.01 3.77 -28.44
CA THR A 307 -19.50 4.57 -27.30
C THR A 307 -19.64 3.79 -26.00
N ALA A 308 -19.78 2.46 -26.06
CA ALA A 308 -20.01 1.61 -24.88
C ALA A 308 -18.88 1.70 -23.85
N TRP A 309 -17.66 2.08 -24.26
CA TRP A 309 -16.52 2.27 -23.35
C TRP A 309 -16.79 3.30 -22.23
N VAL A 310 -17.73 4.23 -22.43
CA VAL A 310 -18.13 5.25 -21.43
C VAL A 310 -18.66 4.62 -20.14
N ILE A 311 -19.13 3.37 -20.19
CA ILE A 311 -19.58 2.61 -19.02
C ILE A 311 -18.43 2.40 -18.02
N TRP A 312 -17.18 2.25 -18.48
CA TRP A 312 -16.02 2.02 -17.60
C TRP A 312 -15.69 3.23 -16.71
N PRO A 313 -15.56 4.47 -17.23
CA PRO A 313 -15.43 5.66 -16.40
C PRO A 313 -16.59 5.82 -15.40
N ILE A 314 -17.83 5.63 -15.84
CA ILE A 314 -19.02 5.76 -14.98
C ILE A 314 -18.97 4.73 -13.85
N ALA A 315 -18.67 3.47 -14.18
CA ALA A 315 -18.52 2.41 -13.20
C ALA A 315 -17.37 2.70 -12.22
N GLY A 316 -16.23 3.19 -12.70
CA GLY A 316 -15.11 3.57 -11.84
C GLY A 316 -15.49 4.65 -10.82
N VAL A 317 -16.19 5.70 -11.25
CA VAL A 317 -16.63 6.79 -10.36
C VAL A 317 -17.67 6.30 -9.35
N LEU A 318 -18.67 5.52 -9.80
CA LEU A 318 -19.68 4.94 -8.92
C LEU A 318 -19.08 3.99 -7.88
N PHE A 319 -18.13 3.14 -8.29
CA PHE A 319 -17.42 2.25 -7.38
C PHE A 319 -16.60 3.04 -6.36
N GLY A 320 -15.91 4.09 -6.80
CA GLY A 320 -15.18 5.00 -5.92
C GLY A 320 -16.10 5.65 -4.88
N LEU A 321 -17.31 6.07 -5.28
CA LEU A 321 -18.31 6.61 -4.36
C LEU A 321 -18.77 5.56 -3.34
N ILE A 322 -19.06 4.33 -3.78
CA ILE A 322 -19.45 3.23 -2.89
C ILE A 322 -18.34 2.93 -1.88
N ALA A 323 -17.09 2.83 -2.35
CA ALA A 323 -15.93 2.60 -1.50
C ALA A 323 -15.73 3.73 -0.48
N ALA A 324 -15.88 4.98 -0.91
CA ALA A 324 -15.79 6.15 -0.03
C ALA A 324 -16.90 6.17 1.03
N LEU A 325 -18.14 5.82 0.67
CA LEU A 325 -19.27 5.74 1.62
C LEU A 325 -19.09 4.62 2.64
N ILE A 326 -18.55 3.47 2.24
CA ILE A 326 -18.25 2.37 3.17
C ILE A 326 -17.11 2.78 4.11
N SER A 327 -16.09 3.45 3.58
CA SER A 327 -14.93 3.90 4.36
C SER A 327 -15.28 5.06 5.31
N SER A 328 -16.12 6.01 4.89
CA SER A 328 -16.55 7.12 5.74
C SER A 328 -17.49 6.68 6.86
N ARG A 329 -18.32 5.65 6.63
CA ARG A 329 -19.11 5.03 7.71
C ARG A 329 -18.26 4.27 8.72
N ALA A 330 -17.06 3.85 8.31
CA ALA A 330 -16.05 3.40 9.25
C ALA A 330 -15.52 4.63 10.01
N GLU A 331 -14.89 5.60 9.34
CA GLU A 331 -14.25 6.76 9.99
C GLU A 331 -15.18 7.61 10.90
N VAL A 332 -16.47 7.76 10.56
CA VAL A 332 -17.47 8.50 11.39
C VAL A 332 -17.77 7.79 12.72
N LYS A 333 -17.43 6.51 12.89
CA LYS A 333 -17.47 5.84 14.20
C LYS A 333 -16.34 6.25 15.13
N VAL A 334 -15.27 6.89 14.62
CA VAL A 334 -14.05 7.22 15.37
C VAL A 334 -14.08 8.62 15.99
N GLU A 335 -14.89 9.54 15.45
CA GLU A 335 -15.06 10.89 16.04
C GLU A 335 -16.28 10.92 16.98
N PRO A 336 -16.08 10.92 18.32
CA PRO A 336 -17.17 11.22 19.23
C PRO A 336 -17.52 12.72 19.10
N ARG A 337 -18.81 12.99 18.88
CA ARG A 337 -19.40 14.28 19.21
C ARG A 337 -19.43 14.50 20.72
#